data_AF-A0A7M2YCG2-F1
#
_entry.id   AF-A0A7M2YCG2-F1
#
_cell.length_a   1.000
_cell.length_b   1.000
_cell.length_c   1.000
_cell.angle_alpha   90.00
_cell.angle_beta   90.00
_cell.angle_gamma   90.00
#
_symmetry.space_group_name_H-M   'P 1'
#
loop_
_entity.id
_entity.type
_entity.pdbx_description
1 polymer ?
#
loop_
_entity_poly.entity_id
_entity_poly.type
_entity_poly.pdbx_seq_one_letter_code
_entity_poly.pdbx_strand_id
1 'polypeptide(L)'
;MDNYWERKAEENYVSPYKGIYVGTYIGSDQGTLRVEISTKDFVEVKRFSTTNSFNETFEGGMIGSSFNKVISRISGFTVLGNVKSNPENTYSGTWKIDEGNSGTWTLKKQ
;
A
#
# COMPACT_ATOMS: atom_id res chain seq x y z
N MET A 1 24.46 -27.70 2.65
CA MET A 1 25.39 -26.58 2.42
C MET A 1 24.61 -25.52 1.64
N ASP A 2 23.43 -25.12 2.16
CA ASP A 2 22.31 -24.77 1.27
C ASP A 2 21.82 -23.32 1.40
N ASN A 3 22.25 -22.56 2.41
CA ASN A 3 21.77 -21.18 2.63
C ASN A 3 22.55 -20.10 1.85
N TYR A 4 23.60 -20.46 1.10
CA TYR A 4 24.44 -19.45 0.43
C TYR A 4 23.71 -18.79 -0.75
N TRP A 5 23.06 -19.59 -1.60
CA TRP A 5 22.38 -19.09 -2.78
C TRP A 5 21.08 -18.34 -2.45
N GLU A 6 20.34 -18.80 -1.43
CA GLU A 6 19.13 -18.13 -0.95
C GLU A 6 19.43 -16.75 -0.36
N ARG A 7 20.43 -16.65 0.52
CA ARG A 7 20.88 -15.34 1.04
C ARG A 7 21.33 -14.39 -0.06
N LYS A 8 22.05 -14.90 -1.06
CA LYS A 8 22.47 -14.08 -2.21
C LYS A 8 21.28 -13.62 -3.06
N ALA A 9 20.24 -14.43 -3.19
CA ALA A 9 19.01 -14.04 -3.86
C ALA A 9 18.25 -12.95 -3.08
N GLU A 10 18.16 -13.07 -1.75
CA GLU A 10 17.55 -12.05 -0.88
C GLU A 10 18.33 -10.71 -0.90
N GLU A 11 19.66 -10.77 -0.87
CA GLU A 11 20.53 -9.60 -0.98
C GLU A 11 20.30 -8.85 -2.30
N ASN A 12 20.16 -9.58 -3.41
CA ASN A 12 20.00 -9.01 -4.75
C ASN A 12 18.54 -8.74 -5.17
N TYR A 13 17.57 -9.14 -4.34
CA TYR A 13 16.17 -8.92 -4.63
C TYR A 13 15.85 -7.43 -4.78
N VAL A 14 15.12 -7.09 -5.85
CA VAL A 14 14.58 -5.76 -6.09
C VAL A 14 13.10 -5.93 -6.40
N SER A 15 12.25 -5.33 -5.57
CA SER A 15 10.81 -5.36 -5.76
C SER A 15 10.44 -4.86 -7.17
N PRO A 16 9.69 -5.65 -7.97
CA PRO A 16 9.15 -5.18 -9.24
C PRO A 16 8.05 -4.12 -9.03
N TYR A 17 7.54 -4.00 -7.80
CA TYR A 17 6.50 -3.06 -7.42
C TYR A 17 7.07 -1.77 -6.82
N LYS A 18 8.40 -1.62 -6.74
CA LYS A 18 9.01 -0.38 -6.21
C LYS A 18 8.49 0.86 -6.95
N GLY A 19 8.29 1.95 -6.22
CA GLY A 19 7.87 3.23 -6.77
C GLY A 19 6.89 3.98 -5.89
N ILE A 20 6.45 5.15 -6.38
CA ILE A 20 5.50 6.02 -5.72
C ILE A 20 4.15 5.91 -6.44
N TYR A 21 3.11 5.70 -5.66
CA TYR A 21 1.74 5.53 -6.11
C TYR A 21 0.87 6.59 -5.42
N VAL A 22 0.13 7.37 -6.21
CA VAL A 22 -0.68 8.48 -5.68
C VAL A 22 -2.10 8.37 -6.19
N GLY A 23 -3.06 8.66 -5.34
CA GLY A 23 -4.45 8.74 -5.73
C GLY A 23 -5.39 9.01 -4.57
N THR A 24 -6.60 8.47 -4.64
CA THR A 24 -7.68 8.78 -3.71
C THR A 24 -8.32 7.53 -3.14
N TYR A 25 -9.01 7.71 -2.03
CA TYR A 25 -9.93 6.73 -1.48
C TYR A 25 -11.29 7.40 -1.21
N ILE A 26 -12.35 6.60 -1.30
CA ILE A 26 -13.75 7.00 -1.11
C ILE A 26 -14.50 5.92 -0.33
N GLY A 27 -15.68 6.23 0.21
CA GLY A 27 -16.51 5.31 1.00
C GLY A 27 -17.11 6.02 2.21
N SER A 28 -17.09 5.37 3.38
CA SER A 28 -17.51 5.98 4.64
C SER A 28 -16.60 7.14 5.09
N ASP A 29 -15.40 7.24 4.53
CA ASP A 29 -14.48 8.38 4.59
C ASP A 29 -13.85 8.56 3.19
N GLN A 30 -13.24 9.72 2.95
CA GLN A 30 -12.62 10.04 1.67
C GLN A 30 -11.40 10.94 1.83
N GLY A 31 -10.52 10.88 0.82
CA GLY A 31 -9.34 11.71 0.77
C GLY A 31 -8.26 11.17 -0.15
N THR A 32 -7.00 11.40 0.19
CA THR A 32 -5.85 11.05 -0.63
C THR A 32 -4.96 9.99 0.01
N LEU A 33 -4.28 9.23 -0.84
CA LEU A 33 -3.25 8.26 -0.48
C LEU A 33 -1.99 8.53 -1.30
N ARG A 34 -0.85 8.56 -0.63
CA ARG A 34 0.47 8.41 -1.23
C ARG A 34 1.10 7.15 -0.67
N VAL A 35 1.34 6.17 -1.51
CA VAL A 35 1.95 4.89 -1.16
C VAL A 35 3.33 4.80 -1.80
N GLU A 36 4.35 4.53 -1.00
CA GLU A 36 5.72 4.35 -1.44
C GLU A 36 6.15 2.91 -1.18
N ILE A 37 6.55 2.22 -2.24
CA ILE A 37 7.05 0.84 -2.17
C ILE A 37 8.55 0.88 -2.41
N SER A 38 9.31 0.40 -1.42
CA SER A 38 10.76 0.35 -1.48
C SER A 38 11.27 -0.76 -2.41
N THR A 39 12.59 -0.81 -2.61
CA THR A 39 13.26 -1.91 -3.31
C THR A 39 13.15 -3.25 -2.59
N LYS A 40 12.79 -3.27 -1.30
CA LYS A 40 12.71 -4.49 -0.46
C LYS A 40 11.29 -4.75 0.05
N ASP A 41 10.28 -4.39 -0.74
CA ASP A 41 8.85 -4.63 -0.46
C ASP A 41 8.28 -3.96 0.81
N PHE A 42 9.07 -3.13 1.50
CA PHE A 42 8.55 -2.25 2.54
C PHE A 42 7.64 -1.18 1.92
N VAL A 43 6.51 -0.92 2.60
CA VAL A 43 5.48 0.03 2.16
C VAL A 43 5.30 1.12 3.20
N GLU A 44 5.43 2.38 2.80
CA GLU A 44 5.01 3.54 3.58
C GLU A 44 3.77 4.16 2.94
N VAL A 45 2.76 4.49 3.75
CA VAL A 45 1.53 5.15 3.32
C VAL A 45 1.35 6.46 4.06
N LYS A 46 1.12 7.53 3.30
CA LYS A 46 0.62 8.81 3.83
C LYS A 46 -0.83 8.97 3.42
N ARG A 47 -1.72 9.06 4.41
CA ARG A 47 -3.16 9.26 4.20
C ARG A 47 -3.56 10.64 4.68
N PHE A 48 -4.45 11.28 3.94
CA PHE A 48 -5.15 12.48 4.37
C PHE A 48 -6.65 12.29 4.17
N SER A 49 -7.44 12.43 5.23
CA SER A 49 -8.91 12.45 5.21
C SER A 49 -9.41 13.87 5.04
N THR A 50 -10.21 14.11 4.00
CA THR A 50 -10.86 15.40 3.78
C THR A 50 -12.13 15.57 4.62
N THR A 51 -12.76 14.47 5.04
CA THR A 51 -13.95 14.50 5.92
C THR A 51 -13.62 15.04 7.30
N ASN A 52 -12.53 14.56 7.90
CA ASN A 52 -12.17 14.84 9.29
C ASN A 52 -10.91 15.72 9.43
N SER A 53 -10.33 16.19 8.31
CA SER A 53 -9.07 16.95 8.29
C SER A 53 -7.92 16.25 9.03
N PHE A 54 -7.89 14.91 8.95
CA PHE A 54 -6.95 14.07 9.66
C PHE A 54 -5.86 13.57 8.72
N ASN A 55 -4.60 13.55 9.18
CA ASN A 55 -3.49 12.97 8.44
C ASN A 55 -2.77 11.92 9.28
N GLU A 56 -2.22 10.93 8.60
CA GLU A 56 -1.41 9.90 9.25
C GLU A 56 -0.38 9.30 8.28
N THR A 57 0.68 8.74 8.86
CA THR A 57 1.67 7.92 8.16
C THR A 57 1.75 6.57 8.84
N PHE A 58 1.75 5.50 8.06
CA PHE A 58 1.83 4.13 8.55
C PHE A 58 2.48 3.21 7.54
N GLU A 59 2.83 2.01 7.99
CA GLU A 59 3.73 1.13 7.28
C GLU A 59 3.15 -0.28 7.15
N GLY A 60 3.77 -1.06 6.25
CA GLY A 60 3.52 -2.49 6.10
C GLY A 60 4.50 -3.07 5.09
N GLY A 61 4.06 -4.10 4.38
CA GLY A 61 4.88 -4.72 3.34
C GLY A 61 4.06 -5.20 2.15
N MET A 62 4.74 -5.90 1.26
CA MET A 62 4.14 -6.62 0.13
C MET A 62 4.32 -8.13 0.31
N ILE A 63 3.35 -8.90 -0.18
CA ILE A 63 3.52 -10.33 -0.50
C ILE A 63 3.12 -10.50 -1.97
N GLY A 64 4.10 -10.70 -2.84
CA GLY A 64 3.91 -10.57 -4.28
C GLY A 64 3.38 -9.18 -4.62
N SER A 65 2.36 -9.08 -5.47
CA SER A 65 1.76 -7.79 -5.83
C SER A 65 0.83 -7.20 -4.77
N SER A 66 0.53 -7.94 -3.69
CA SER A 66 -0.52 -7.60 -2.73
C SER A 66 0.02 -6.87 -1.51
N PHE A 67 -0.71 -5.88 -1.03
CA PHE A 67 -0.42 -5.23 0.25
C PHE A 67 -0.56 -6.23 1.39
N ASN A 68 0.39 -6.20 2.32
CA ASN A 68 0.42 -7.07 3.49
C ASN A 68 0.61 -6.23 4.76
N LYS A 69 -0.34 -6.35 5.70
CA LYS A 69 -0.29 -5.67 7.00
C LYS A 69 -0.04 -4.16 6.91
N VAL A 70 -0.53 -3.51 5.85
CA VAL A 70 -0.49 -2.06 5.67
C VAL A 70 -1.65 -1.46 6.46
N ILE A 71 -1.42 -1.23 7.76
CA ILE A 71 -2.44 -0.89 8.75
C ILE A 71 -1.95 0.26 9.63
N SER A 72 -2.77 1.31 9.76
CA SER A 72 -2.52 2.35 10.75
C SER A 72 -2.82 1.87 12.16
N ARG A 73 -1.87 2.09 13.07
CA ARG A 73 -2.08 1.86 14.52
C ARG A 73 -2.85 2.99 15.20
N ILE A 74 -3.04 4.12 14.53
CA ILE A 74 -3.72 5.30 15.08
C ILE A 74 -5.23 5.18 14.79
N SER A 75 -5.58 4.95 13.53
CA SER A 75 -6.96 4.94 13.06
C SER A 75 -7.54 3.54 12.83
N GLY A 76 -6.70 2.50 12.76
CA GLY A 76 -7.10 1.17 12.29
C GLY A 76 -7.25 1.06 10.77
N PHE A 77 -7.03 2.15 10.02
CA PHE A 77 -7.18 2.16 8.57
C PHE A 77 -6.26 1.15 7.91
N THR A 78 -6.86 0.17 7.25
CA THR A 78 -6.19 -0.95 6.58
C THR A 78 -6.32 -0.81 5.08
N VAL A 79 -5.20 -0.79 4.37
CA VAL A 79 -5.17 -0.82 2.89
C VAL A 79 -5.20 -2.27 2.42
N LEU A 80 -6.18 -2.60 1.58
CA LEU A 80 -6.39 -3.93 1.01
C LEU A 80 -6.34 -3.85 -0.53
N GLY A 81 -5.74 -4.85 -1.16
CA GLY A 81 -5.64 -4.93 -2.61
C GLY A 81 -4.21 -5.15 -3.06
N ASN A 82 -3.93 -4.82 -4.32
CA ASN A 82 -2.65 -5.10 -4.95
C ASN A 82 -2.29 -4.05 -6.00
N VAL A 83 -1.01 -3.99 -6.36
CA VAL A 83 -0.48 -3.16 -7.45
C VAL A 83 -0.01 -4.03 -8.62
N LYS A 84 -0.75 -5.08 -8.95
CA LYS A 84 -0.42 -5.97 -10.06
C LYS A 84 -0.35 -5.15 -11.35
N SER A 85 0.80 -5.23 -12.03
CA SER A 85 1.08 -4.46 -13.25
C SER A 85 -0.08 -4.57 -14.25
N ASN A 86 -0.49 -3.41 -14.76
CA ASN A 86 -1.48 -3.29 -15.83
C ASN A 86 -1.05 -2.21 -16.82
N PRO A 87 -1.58 -2.21 -18.06
CA PRO A 87 -1.17 -1.27 -19.10
C PRO A 87 -1.42 0.21 -18.76
N GLU A 88 -2.31 0.50 -17.82
CA GLU A 88 -2.77 1.85 -17.50
C GLU A 88 -2.03 2.48 -16.31
N ASN A 89 -1.12 1.72 -15.67
CA ASN A 89 -0.44 2.09 -14.42
C ASN A 89 -1.41 2.62 -13.34
N THR A 90 -2.66 2.13 -13.37
CA THR A 90 -3.76 2.55 -12.50
C THR A 90 -4.26 1.34 -11.73
N TYR A 91 -4.27 1.42 -10.42
CA TYR A 91 -4.52 0.30 -9.50
C TYR A 91 -5.71 0.63 -8.62
N SER A 92 -6.43 -0.38 -8.19
CA SER A 92 -7.57 -0.21 -7.30
C SER A 92 -7.65 -1.31 -6.26
N GLY A 93 -8.35 -1.02 -5.18
CA GLY A 93 -8.60 -1.95 -4.09
C GLY A 93 -9.59 -1.37 -3.09
N THR A 94 -9.55 -1.91 -1.88
CA THR A 94 -10.45 -1.53 -0.79
C THR A 94 -9.70 -1.06 0.44
N TRP A 95 -10.40 -0.37 1.32
CA TRP A 95 -9.90 -0.04 2.64
C TRP A 95 -10.98 -0.31 3.68
N LYS A 96 -10.56 -0.52 4.92
CA LYS A 96 -11.47 -0.63 6.07
C LYS A 96 -10.82 -0.18 7.37
N ILE A 97 -11.63 0.29 8.30
CA ILE A 97 -11.27 0.47 9.72
C ILE A 97 -11.97 -0.62 10.55
N ASP A 98 -13.26 -0.83 10.29
CA ASP A 98 -14.12 -1.84 10.90
C ASP A 98 -15.19 -2.33 9.89
N GLU A 99 -16.19 -3.09 10.33
CA GLU A 99 -17.25 -3.63 9.45
C GLU A 99 -18.14 -2.55 8.79
N GLY A 100 -18.33 -1.39 9.43
CA GLY A 100 -19.17 -0.29 8.92
C GLY A 100 -18.38 0.83 8.24
N ASN A 101 -17.08 0.90 8.50
CA ASN A 101 -16.19 1.93 7.98
C ASN A 101 -15.25 1.37 6.92
N SER A 102 -15.66 1.48 5.66
CA SER A 102 -14.92 0.91 4.52
C SER A 102 -15.16 1.67 3.23
N GLY A 103 -14.42 1.28 2.20
CA GLY A 103 -14.60 1.82 0.85
C GLY A 103 -13.56 1.32 -0.13
N THR A 104 -13.36 2.09 -1.21
CA THR A 104 -12.44 1.77 -2.30
C THR A 104 -11.35 2.82 -2.42
N TRP A 105 -10.23 2.44 -3.03
CA TRP A 105 -9.18 3.36 -3.43
C TRP A 105 -8.77 3.13 -4.87
N THR A 106 -8.22 4.18 -5.48
CA THR A 106 -7.59 4.16 -6.80
C THR A 106 -6.24 4.88 -6.70
N LEU A 107 -5.19 4.27 -7.21
CA LEU A 107 -3.82 4.79 -7.22
C LEU A 107 -3.25 4.78 -8.63
N LYS A 108 -2.37 5.73 -8.95
CA LYS A 108 -1.59 5.76 -10.17
C LYS A 108 -0.11 5.79 -9.85
N LYS A 109 0.69 4.98 -10.55
CA LYS A 109 2.16 5.01 -10.41
C LYS A 109 2.73 6.27 -11.08
N GLN A 110 3.62 6.97 -10.38
CA GLN A 110 4.37 8.12 -10.89
C GLN A 110 5.64 7.70 -11.63
#